data_AF-A0AAN8RF41-F1
#
_entry.id   AF-A0AAN8RF41-F1
#
_cell.length_a   1.000
_cell.length_b   1.000
_cell.length_c   1.000
_cell.angle_alpha   90.00
_cell.angle_beta   90.00
_cell.angle_gamma   90.00
#
_symmetry.space_group_name_H-M   'P 1'
#
loop_
_entity.id
_entity.type
_entity.pdbx_description
1 polymer ?
#
loop_
_entity_poly.entity_id
_entity_poly.type
_entity_poly.pdbx_seq_one_letter_code
_entity_poly.pdbx_strand_id
1 'polypeptide(L)'
;MDYDSPVPLAVIARLQALTHTSYLRASSINNYPKPDQTAQDTVKSAEEQHRKTVRHDIKALDELIKKQEDAIRGLKSQIERLHKREEVTPQKIALAKTIALKDGSETYFDELPWLPEDDSAINTLLTLRSVLKVIEANRKGVMDGERKVEEMKKAVRREQGWVATAQEIENELERKIYELEGINRLPEPTKRRERKQIEAYENETKDMARVSARLTKELRKFVKDRLGAAIAVEEAGGPVTGSKLNVVELRDYLDIEGGDGKPGRRTKAVKAKERGQKRLDEIWGSRDEEGVTVSPEEKAGEELLELIEKLVNTMLNEDPHAYTSLTRESAASRYLVRSFVATLHPKDALRIRLIDFGGKIDAAH
;
A
#
# COMPACT_ATOMS: atom_id res chain seq x y z
N MET A 1 6.29 -2.64 -46.30
CA MET A 1 6.22 -1.51 -45.36
C MET A 1 7.63 -0.98 -45.28
N ASP A 2 7.95 -0.08 -46.19
CA ASP A 2 9.25 0.56 -46.24
C ASP A 2 9.31 1.57 -45.10
N TYR A 3 10.05 1.21 -44.06
CA TYR A 3 10.40 2.17 -43.02
C TYR A 3 11.36 3.16 -43.65
N ASP A 4 10.87 4.35 -44.01
CA ASP A 4 11.70 5.53 -44.22
C ASP A 4 12.43 5.80 -42.90
N SER A 5 13.62 5.20 -42.78
CA SER A 5 14.52 5.45 -41.67
C SER A 5 14.85 6.95 -41.70
N PRO A 6 14.68 7.69 -40.60
CA PRO A 6 15.02 9.12 -40.52
C PRO A 6 16.53 9.39 -40.62
N VAL A 7 17.32 8.35 -40.86
CA VAL A 7 18.77 8.38 -40.88
C VAL A 7 19.22 8.25 -42.34
N PRO A 8 20.02 9.21 -42.86
CA PRO A 8 20.52 9.17 -44.23
C PRO A 8 21.21 7.83 -44.52
N LEU A 9 20.97 7.25 -45.69
CA LEU A 9 21.60 5.99 -46.14
C LEU A 9 23.13 6.01 -46.01
N ALA A 10 23.75 7.18 -46.20
CA ALA A 10 25.18 7.39 -45.99
C ALA A 10 25.63 7.15 -44.54
N VAL A 11 24.80 7.54 -43.56
CA VAL A 11 25.07 7.33 -42.12
C VAL A 11 24.94 5.86 -41.76
N ILE A 12 23.95 5.15 -42.33
CA ILE A 12 23.76 3.70 -42.11
C ILE A 12 24.95 2.91 -42.68
N ALA A 13 25.34 3.19 -43.92
CA ALA A 13 26.49 2.52 -44.56
C ALA A 13 27.79 2.78 -43.78
N ARG A 14 27.96 3.99 -43.25
CA ARG A 14 29.12 4.38 -42.43
C ARG A 14 29.15 3.66 -41.09
N LEU A 15 28.02 3.53 -40.40
CA LEU A 15 27.92 2.76 -39.15
C LEU A 15 28.19 1.27 -39.37
N GLN A 16 27.75 0.71 -40.49
CA GLN A 16 28.03 -0.69 -40.86
C GLN A 16 29.52 -0.91 -41.15
N ALA A 17 30.19 0.01 -41.84
CA ALA A 17 31.63 -0.08 -42.09
C ALA A 17 32.46 0.01 -40.79
N LEU A 18 32.08 0.91 -39.87
CA LEU A 18 32.76 1.08 -38.56
C LEU A 18 32.56 -0.15 -37.65
N THR A 19 31.37 -0.75 -37.65
CA THR A 19 31.11 -1.96 -36.86
C THR A 19 31.84 -3.18 -37.40
N HIS A 20 31.91 -3.34 -38.72
CA HIS A 20 32.62 -4.46 -39.34
C HIS A 20 34.15 -4.38 -39.13
N THR A 21 34.75 -3.20 -39.27
CA THR A 21 36.19 -2.98 -39.06
C THR A 21 36.60 -3.15 -37.59
N SER A 22 35.79 -2.65 -36.66
CA SER A 22 36.03 -2.84 -35.22
C SER A 22 35.88 -4.31 -34.79
N TYR A 23 34.91 -5.05 -35.32
CA TYR A 23 34.71 -6.47 -35.01
C TYR A 23 35.88 -7.35 -35.49
N LEU A 24 36.30 -7.20 -36.74
CA LEU A 24 37.41 -7.98 -37.31
C LEU A 24 38.72 -7.74 -36.56
N ARG A 25 38.99 -6.51 -36.10
CA ARG A 25 40.21 -6.19 -35.35
C ARG A 25 40.15 -6.53 -33.87
N ALA A 26 39.00 -6.44 -33.22
CA ALA A 26 38.85 -6.93 -31.85
C ALA A 26 39.17 -8.43 -31.77
N SER A 27 38.85 -9.19 -32.82
CA SER A 27 39.18 -10.62 -32.90
C SER A 27 40.68 -10.91 -33.07
N SER A 28 41.48 -9.96 -33.59
CA SER A 28 42.93 -10.08 -33.75
C SER A 28 43.75 -9.65 -32.52
N ILE A 29 43.11 -9.05 -31.51
CA ILE A 29 43.73 -8.72 -30.20
C ILE A 29 44.05 -10.00 -29.38
N ASN A 30 43.58 -11.17 -29.82
CA ASN A 30 43.85 -12.46 -29.18
C ASN A 30 45.23 -13.08 -29.45
N ASN A 31 46.19 -12.33 -30.00
CA ASN A 31 47.59 -12.78 -30.04
C ASN A 31 48.30 -12.54 -28.70
N TYR A 32 47.75 -13.09 -27.61
CA TYR A 32 48.52 -13.26 -26.38
C TYR A 32 49.42 -14.49 -26.55
N PRO A 33 50.76 -14.35 -26.49
CA PRO A 33 51.65 -15.51 -26.51
C PRO A 33 51.37 -16.41 -25.30
N LYS A 34 51.36 -17.73 -25.51
CA LYS A 34 51.23 -18.73 -24.44
C LYS A 34 52.36 -18.51 -23.39
N PRO A 35 52.06 -18.57 -22.08
CA PRO A 35 53.00 -18.13 -21.06
C PRO A 35 54.06 -19.19 -20.75
N ASP A 36 55.31 -18.92 -21.15
CA ASP A 36 56.52 -19.40 -20.48
C ASP A 36 57.06 -18.31 -19.54
N GLN A 37 57.87 -18.65 -18.54
CA GLN A 37 58.26 -17.76 -17.41
C GLN A 37 58.95 -16.45 -17.83
N THR A 38 59.52 -16.35 -19.03
CA THR A 38 60.02 -15.10 -19.65
C THR A 38 58.90 -14.09 -19.96
N ALA A 39 57.63 -14.50 -19.90
CA ALA A 39 56.48 -13.74 -20.34
C ALA A 39 55.95 -12.72 -19.30
N GLN A 40 56.26 -12.87 -18.00
CA GLN A 40 55.79 -11.89 -17.01
C GLN A 40 56.45 -10.52 -17.21
N ASP A 41 57.71 -10.49 -17.62
CA ASP A 41 58.41 -9.25 -17.95
C ASP A 41 57.92 -8.68 -19.28
N THR A 42 57.55 -9.54 -20.26
CA THR A 42 56.94 -9.08 -21.51
C THR A 42 55.52 -8.55 -21.31
N VAL A 43 54.72 -9.16 -20.42
CA VAL A 43 53.36 -8.70 -20.09
C VAL A 43 53.43 -7.38 -19.33
N LYS A 44 54.28 -7.26 -18.30
CA LYS A 44 54.49 -5.99 -17.59
C LYS A 44 55.01 -4.89 -18.52
N SER A 45 55.91 -5.23 -19.44
CA SER A 45 56.40 -4.30 -20.46
C SER A 45 55.30 -3.87 -21.42
N ALA A 46 54.47 -4.80 -21.90
CA ALA A 46 53.34 -4.51 -22.77
C ALA A 46 52.25 -3.66 -22.07
N GLU A 47 51.96 -3.96 -20.80
CA GLU A 47 51.07 -3.15 -19.96
C GLU A 47 51.60 -1.73 -19.80
N GLU A 48 52.89 -1.56 -19.52
CA GLU A 48 53.48 -0.24 -19.35
C GLU A 48 53.54 0.54 -20.68
N GLN A 49 53.78 -0.13 -21.81
CA GLN A 49 53.64 0.47 -23.14
C GLN A 49 52.20 0.92 -23.40
N HIS A 50 51.22 0.05 -23.14
CA HIS A 50 49.80 0.40 -23.28
C HIS A 50 49.42 1.58 -22.39
N ARG A 51 49.86 1.62 -21.14
CA ARG A 51 49.63 2.75 -20.22
C ARG A 51 50.23 4.05 -20.74
N LYS A 52 51.41 4.00 -21.37
CA LYS A 52 52.03 5.18 -21.98
C LYS A 52 51.23 5.67 -23.18
N THR A 53 50.80 4.78 -24.07
CA THR A 53 49.93 5.13 -25.22
C THR A 53 48.61 5.72 -24.74
N VAL A 54 47.94 5.11 -23.77
CA VAL A 54 46.69 5.64 -23.17
C VAL A 54 46.91 7.04 -22.61
N ARG A 55 48.00 7.28 -21.87
CA ARG A 55 48.30 8.62 -21.32
C ARG A 55 48.58 9.64 -22.41
N HIS A 56 49.21 9.23 -23.52
CA HIS A 56 49.45 10.09 -24.66
C HIS A 56 48.13 10.47 -25.34
N ASP A 57 47.28 9.48 -25.62
CA ASP A 57 45.99 9.70 -26.28
C ASP A 57 45.04 10.55 -25.41
N ILE A 58 45.04 10.37 -24.09
CA ILE A 58 44.28 11.23 -23.16
C ILE A 58 44.75 12.68 -23.24
N LYS A 59 46.07 12.93 -23.28
CA LYS A 59 46.60 14.29 -23.41
C LYS A 59 46.21 14.92 -24.75
N ALA A 60 46.29 14.14 -25.84
CA ALA A 60 45.86 14.59 -27.15
C ALA A 60 44.37 14.96 -27.16
N LEU A 61 43.53 14.15 -26.52
CA LEU A 61 42.10 14.44 -26.32
C LEU A 61 41.87 15.70 -25.47
N ASP A 62 42.58 15.88 -24.36
CA ASP A 62 42.46 17.07 -23.51
C ASP A 62 42.86 18.34 -24.28
N GLU A 63 43.89 18.26 -25.12
CA GLU A 63 44.29 19.37 -26.00
C GLU A 63 43.23 19.67 -27.06
N LEU A 64 42.64 18.64 -27.67
CA LEU A 64 41.54 18.79 -28.63
C LEU A 64 40.30 19.42 -27.98
N ILE A 65 39.92 18.94 -26.79
CA ILE A 65 38.81 19.50 -26.01
C ILE A 65 39.07 20.97 -25.72
N LYS A 66 40.27 21.33 -25.23
CA LYS A 66 40.63 22.73 -24.97
C LYS A 66 40.57 23.60 -26.23
N LYS A 67 41.11 23.12 -27.36
CA LYS A 67 41.04 23.83 -28.65
C LYS A 67 39.59 24.06 -29.08
N GLN A 68 38.74 23.06 -28.94
CA GLN A 68 37.31 23.18 -29.26
C GLN A 68 36.58 24.13 -28.30
N GLU A 69 36.86 24.07 -27.01
CA GLU A 69 36.31 25.00 -26.01
C GLU A 69 36.75 26.44 -26.28
N ASP A 70 38.00 26.66 -26.64
CA ASP A 70 38.53 27.98 -27.02
C ASP A 70 37.88 28.50 -28.30
N ALA A 71 37.69 27.63 -29.31
CA ALA A 71 36.97 27.98 -30.52
C ALA A 71 35.50 28.37 -30.20
N ILE A 72 34.82 27.61 -29.34
CA ILE A 72 33.45 27.91 -28.89
C ILE A 72 33.41 29.23 -28.12
N ARG A 73 34.37 29.49 -27.21
CA ARG A 73 34.49 30.76 -26.49
C ARG A 73 34.71 31.93 -27.45
N GLY A 74 35.58 31.75 -28.45
CA GLY A 74 35.83 32.73 -29.50
C GLY A 74 34.56 33.07 -30.28
N LEU A 75 33.85 32.06 -30.77
CA LEU A 75 32.59 32.24 -31.51
C LEU A 75 31.51 32.91 -30.66
N LYS A 76 31.36 32.52 -29.39
CA LYS A 76 30.42 33.18 -28.46
C LYS A 76 30.73 34.66 -28.30
N SER A 77 32.01 35.01 -28.10
CA SER A 77 32.43 36.42 -27.97
C SER A 77 32.20 37.23 -29.25
N GLN A 78 32.36 36.62 -30.43
CA GLN A 78 32.06 37.25 -31.72
C GLN A 78 30.57 37.49 -31.89
N ILE A 79 29.73 36.51 -31.55
CA ILE A 79 28.26 36.63 -31.58
C ILE A 79 27.79 37.75 -30.64
N GLU A 80 28.34 37.82 -29.42
CA GLU A 80 28.01 38.89 -28.47
C GLU A 80 28.39 40.29 -28.97
N ARG A 81 29.49 40.43 -29.74
CA ARG A 81 29.87 41.71 -30.37
C ARG A 81 28.95 42.10 -31.51
N LEU A 82 28.49 41.12 -32.30
CA LEU A 82 27.55 41.35 -33.40
C LEU A 82 26.16 41.73 -32.88
N HIS A 83 25.65 41.05 -31.85
CA HIS A 83 24.39 41.40 -31.21
C HIS A 83 24.37 42.84 -30.63
N LYS A 84 25.52 43.40 -30.24
CA LYS A 84 25.62 44.79 -29.77
C LYS A 84 25.63 45.83 -30.89
N ARG A 85 25.91 45.42 -32.13
CA ARG A 85 25.99 46.32 -33.30
C ARG A 85 24.69 46.42 -34.08
N GLU A 86 23.78 45.47 -33.91
CA GLU A 86 22.65 45.27 -34.81
C GLU A 86 21.33 45.33 -34.03
N GLU A 87 20.52 46.37 -34.26
CA GLU A 87 19.15 46.47 -33.74
C GLU A 87 18.23 45.53 -34.53
N VAL A 88 18.22 44.24 -34.18
CA VAL A 88 17.47 43.22 -34.92
C VAL A 88 16.25 42.72 -34.13
N THR A 89 15.11 42.58 -34.80
CA THR A 89 13.87 42.03 -34.23
C THR A 89 14.02 40.54 -33.87
N PRO A 90 13.42 40.09 -32.75
CA PRO A 90 13.67 38.76 -32.17
C PRO A 90 13.29 37.59 -33.09
N GLN A 91 12.32 37.78 -34.00
CA GLN A 91 11.88 36.75 -34.94
C GLN A 91 12.91 36.46 -36.05
N LYS A 92 13.61 37.48 -36.55
CA LYS A 92 14.65 37.31 -37.57
C LYS A 92 15.88 36.59 -37.00
N ILE A 93 16.21 36.86 -35.74
CA ILE A 93 17.28 36.17 -34.99
C ILE A 93 16.94 34.68 -34.83
N ALA A 94 15.68 34.36 -34.51
CA ALA A 94 15.25 32.97 -34.37
C ALA A 94 15.39 32.19 -35.69
N LEU A 95 14.93 32.76 -36.82
CA LEU A 95 15.04 32.15 -38.14
C LEU A 95 16.50 32.01 -38.60
N ALA A 96 17.34 33.01 -38.37
CA ALA A 96 18.77 32.93 -38.68
C ALA A 96 19.48 31.84 -37.87
N LYS A 97 19.11 31.67 -36.60
CA LYS A 97 19.64 30.59 -35.73
C LYS A 97 19.22 29.20 -36.20
N THR A 98 17.97 29.02 -36.65
CA THR A 98 17.52 27.71 -37.14
C THR A 98 18.18 27.33 -38.46
N ILE A 99 18.37 28.30 -39.37
CA ILE A 99 19.12 28.09 -40.61
C ILE A 99 20.58 27.76 -40.31
N ALA A 100 21.25 28.55 -39.47
CA ALA A 100 22.63 28.29 -39.07
C ALA A 100 22.82 26.95 -38.34
N LEU A 101 21.84 26.53 -37.53
CA LEU A 101 21.87 25.22 -36.87
C LEU A 101 21.72 24.08 -37.88
N LYS A 102 20.85 24.26 -38.88
CA LYS A 102 20.68 23.29 -39.97
C LYS A 102 21.97 23.16 -40.78
N ASP A 103 22.49 24.26 -41.29
CA ASP A 103 23.71 24.29 -42.11
C ASP A 103 24.92 23.76 -41.33
N GLY A 104 25.03 24.12 -40.04
CA GLY A 104 26.06 23.61 -39.15
C GLY A 104 25.93 22.11 -38.86
N SER A 105 24.71 21.59 -38.74
CA SER A 105 24.47 20.16 -38.56
C SER A 105 24.82 19.37 -39.82
N GLU A 106 24.44 19.86 -41.01
CA GLU A 106 24.76 19.23 -42.30
C GLU A 106 26.29 19.17 -42.48
N THR A 107 26.99 20.29 -42.24
CA THR A 107 28.46 20.34 -42.30
C THR A 107 29.12 19.40 -41.28
N TYR A 108 28.59 19.32 -40.06
CA TYR A 108 29.12 18.43 -39.02
C TYR A 108 28.97 16.94 -39.36
N PHE A 109 27.92 16.56 -40.07
CA PHE A 109 27.73 15.16 -40.50
C PHE A 109 28.57 14.80 -41.73
N ASP A 110 28.86 15.78 -42.59
CA ASP A 110 29.70 15.62 -43.78
C ASP A 110 31.19 15.48 -43.44
N GLU A 111 31.69 16.19 -42.42
CA GLU A 111 33.06 16.03 -41.93
C GLU A 111 33.15 14.84 -40.95
N LEU A 112 34.18 14.00 -41.06
CA LEU A 112 34.47 13.01 -40.01
C LEU A 112 35.00 13.78 -38.80
N PRO A 113 34.28 13.83 -37.65
CA PRO A 113 34.90 14.31 -36.43
C PRO A 113 36.12 13.43 -36.12
N TRP A 114 37.08 14.00 -35.39
CA TRP A 114 38.30 13.32 -34.98
C TRP A 114 37.97 11.90 -34.48
N LEU A 115 38.52 10.91 -35.18
CA LEU A 115 38.46 9.51 -34.81
C LEU A 115 39.85 9.13 -34.29
N PRO A 116 39.96 8.45 -33.14
CA PRO A 116 41.24 7.94 -32.70
C PRO A 116 41.83 7.03 -33.77
N GLU A 117 43.16 7.10 -33.92
CA GLU A 117 43.88 6.25 -34.85
C GLU A 117 43.61 4.78 -34.56
N ASP A 118 43.72 3.98 -35.60
CA ASP A 118 43.49 2.55 -35.61
C ASP A 118 44.33 1.78 -34.57
N ASP A 119 45.55 2.28 -34.29
CA ASP A 119 46.49 1.75 -33.29
C ASP A 119 46.31 2.39 -31.89
N SER A 120 45.33 3.27 -31.73
CA SER A 120 45.06 3.93 -30.45
C SER A 120 44.58 2.92 -29.41
N ALA A 121 45.16 3.03 -28.22
CA ALA A 121 44.77 2.24 -27.07
C ALA A 121 43.32 2.51 -26.62
N ILE A 122 42.74 3.67 -26.98
CA ILE A 122 41.38 4.06 -26.61
C ILE A 122 40.33 3.14 -27.21
N ASN A 123 40.52 2.68 -28.46
CA ASN A 123 39.58 1.77 -29.11
C ASN A 123 39.45 0.44 -28.35
N THR A 124 40.57 -0.08 -27.83
CA THR A 124 40.58 -1.29 -27.00
C THR A 124 39.91 -1.08 -25.64
N LEU A 125 40.09 0.09 -25.01
CA LEU A 125 39.43 0.41 -23.75
C LEU A 125 37.92 0.64 -23.92
N LEU A 126 37.51 1.24 -25.03
CA LEU A 126 36.10 1.48 -25.36
C LEU A 126 35.37 0.15 -25.59
N THR A 127 35.98 -0.76 -26.35
CA THR A 127 35.45 -2.11 -26.58
C THR A 127 35.39 -2.91 -25.29
N LEU A 128 36.43 -2.87 -24.46
CA LEU A 128 36.41 -3.52 -23.14
C LEU A 128 35.30 -2.96 -22.26
N ARG A 129 35.15 -1.64 -22.19
CA ARG A 129 34.08 -0.97 -21.42
C ARG A 129 32.69 -1.35 -21.91
N SER A 130 32.48 -1.41 -23.23
CA SER A 130 31.18 -1.77 -23.79
C SER A 130 30.86 -3.24 -23.51
N VAL A 131 31.83 -4.14 -23.67
CA VAL A 131 31.70 -5.56 -23.31
C VAL A 131 31.40 -5.73 -21.82
N LEU A 132 32.12 -5.05 -20.92
CA LEU A 132 31.86 -5.09 -19.48
C LEU A 132 30.44 -4.60 -19.15
N LYS A 133 30.00 -3.49 -19.77
CA LYS A 133 28.64 -2.97 -19.58
C LYS A 133 27.58 -3.97 -20.04
N VAL A 134 27.81 -4.65 -21.17
CA VAL A 134 26.92 -5.70 -21.68
C VAL A 134 26.90 -6.90 -20.74
N ILE A 135 28.05 -7.33 -20.22
CA ILE A 135 28.14 -8.42 -19.24
C ILE A 135 27.36 -8.06 -17.97
N GLU A 136 27.52 -6.86 -17.43
CA GLU A 136 26.78 -6.39 -16.26
C GLU A 136 25.27 -6.32 -16.51
N ALA A 137 24.86 -5.81 -17.67
CA ALA A 137 23.45 -5.77 -18.06
C ALA A 137 22.86 -7.18 -18.20
N ASN A 138 23.59 -8.10 -18.83
CA ASN A 138 23.18 -9.50 -18.97
C ASN A 138 23.08 -10.19 -17.62
N ARG A 139 24.03 -9.97 -16.69
CA ARG A 139 23.96 -10.51 -15.32
C ARG A 139 22.69 -10.06 -14.59
N LYS A 140 22.35 -8.76 -14.69
CA LYS A 140 21.10 -8.23 -14.12
C LYS A 140 19.88 -8.89 -14.78
N GLY A 141 19.89 -9.03 -16.10
CA GLY A 141 18.82 -9.71 -16.85
C GLY A 141 18.64 -11.17 -16.45
N VAL A 142 19.73 -11.91 -16.20
CA VAL A 142 19.67 -13.30 -15.71
C VAL A 142 19.05 -13.36 -14.32
N MET A 143 19.48 -12.51 -13.39
CA MET A 143 18.91 -12.44 -12.04
C MET A 143 17.41 -12.13 -12.06
N ASP A 144 16.98 -11.18 -12.90
CA ASP A 144 15.56 -10.87 -13.08
C ASP A 144 14.79 -12.02 -13.73
N GLY A 145 15.41 -12.72 -14.67
CA GLY A 145 14.86 -13.93 -15.28
C GLY A 145 14.66 -15.05 -14.26
N GLU A 146 15.66 -15.33 -13.43
CA GLU A 146 15.58 -16.33 -12.35
C GLU A 146 14.48 -16.01 -11.35
N ARG A 147 14.36 -14.73 -10.95
CA ARG A 147 13.27 -14.28 -10.06
C ARG A 147 11.90 -14.53 -10.67
N LYS A 148 11.70 -14.18 -11.94
CA LYS A 148 10.43 -14.43 -12.66
C LYS A 148 10.11 -15.91 -12.80
N VAL A 149 11.12 -16.74 -13.05
CA VAL A 149 10.96 -18.21 -13.11
C VAL A 149 10.50 -18.75 -11.75
N GLU A 150 11.08 -18.26 -10.66
CA GLU A 150 10.70 -18.69 -9.32
C GLU A 150 9.28 -18.23 -8.94
N GLU A 151 8.91 -17.00 -9.29
CA GLU A 151 7.53 -16.50 -9.16
C GLU A 151 6.54 -17.35 -9.95
N MET A 152 6.88 -17.71 -11.19
CA MET A 152 6.06 -18.57 -12.05
C MET A 152 5.92 -19.99 -11.49
N LYS A 153 7.02 -20.58 -10.98
CA LYS A 153 6.97 -21.90 -10.31
C LYS A 153 6.04 -21.88 -9.10
N LYS A 154 6.07 -20.81 -8.29
CA LYS A 154 5.15 -20.65 -7.16
C LYS A 154 3.70 -20.51 -7.62
N ALA A 155 3.45 -19.79 -8.71
CA ALA A 155 2.12 -19.71 -9.30
C ALA A 155 1.63 -21.09 -9.78
N VAL A 156 2.44 -21.82 -10.53
CA VAL A 156 2.10 -23.18 -11.01
C VAL A 156 1.77 -24.12 -9.84
N ARG A 157 2.54 -24.09 -8.75
CA ARG A 157 2.24 -24.92 -7.56
C ARG A 157 0.90 -24.57 -6.92
N ARG A 158 0.54 -23.28 -6.88
CA ARG A 158 -0.77 -22.84 -6.38
C ARG A 158 -1.89 -23.35 -7.27
N GLU A 159 -1.77 -23.16 -8.57
CA GLU A 159 -2.76 -23.65 -9.54
C GLU A 159 -2.90 -25.17 -9.51
N GLN A 160 -1.80 -25.91 -9.37
CA GLN A 160 -1.84 -27.37 -9.18
C GLN A 160 -2.60 -27.77 -7.91
N GLY A 161 -2.40 -27.04 -6.80
CA GLY A 161 -3.18 -27.23 -5.58
C GLY A 161 -4.67 -26.97 -5.81
N TRP A 162 -5.02 -25.92 -6.55
CA TRP A 162 -6.41 -25.58 -6.87
C TRP A 162 -7.07 -26.63 -7.75
N VAL A 163 -6.35 -27.16 -8.74
CA VAL A 163 -6.83 -28.27 -9.59
C VAL A 163 -7.05 -29.53 -8.75
N ALA A 164 -6.14 -29.87 -7.85
CA ALA A 164 -6.30 -31.02 -6.96
C ALA A 164 -7.53 -30.87 -6.05
N THR A 165 -7.72 -29.70 -5.43
CA THR A 165 -8.92 -29.42 -4.62
C THR A 165 -10.19 -29.45 -5.46
N ALA A 166 -10.16 -28.93 -6.68
CA ALA A 166 -11.31 -28.99 -7.58
C ALA A 166 -11.69 -30.43 -7.94
N GLN A 167 -10.71 -31.30 -8.19
CA GLN A 167 -10.94 -32.74 -8.43
C GLN A 167 -11.50 -33.44 -7.20
N GLU A 168 -11.02 -33.12 -5.99
CA GLU A 168 -11.59 -33.66 -4.74
C GLU A 168 -13.06 -33.26 -4.58
N ILE A 169 -13.39 -31.99 -4.83
CA ILE A 169 -14.77 -31.49 -4.79
C ILE A 169 -15.63 -32.19 -5.84
N GLU A 170 -15.13 -32.36 -7.07
CA GLU A 170 -15.83 -33.08 -8.13
C GLU A 170 -16.16 -34.51 -7.71
N ASN A 171 -15.19 -35.24 -7.18
CA ASN A 171 -15.38 -36.60 -6.67
C ASN A 171 -16.41 -36.66 -5.52
N GLU A 172 -16.38 -35.70 -4.59
CA GLU A 172 -17.36 -35.63 -3.50
C GLU A 172 -18.77 -35.30 -4.01
N LEU A 173 -18.88 -34.41 -5.00
CA LEU A 173 -20.15 -34.07 -5.63
C LEU A 173 -20.73 -35.26 -6.39
N GLU A 174 -19.91 -35.97 -7.17
CA GLU A 174 -20.32 -37.20 -7.84
C GLU A 174 -20.81 -38.25 -6.84
N ARG A 175 -20.08 -38.43 -5.73
CA ARG A 175 -20.49 -39.33 -4.66
C ARG A 175 -21.84 -38.91 -4.06
N LYS A 176 -22.04 -37.63 -3.77
CA LYS A 176 -23.32 -37.11 -3.24
C LYS A 176 -24.45 -37.25 -4.24
N ILE A 177 -24.20 -37.01 -5.53
CA ILE A 177 -25.19 -37.23 -6.59
C ILE A 177 -25.60 -38.70 -6.61
N TYR A 178 -24.63 -39.63 -6.55
CA TYR A 178 -24.92 -41.07 -6.48
C TYR A 178 -25.75 -41.43 -5.23
N GLU A 179 -25.38 -40.90 -4.06
CA GLU A 179 -26.15 -41.09 -2.82
C GLU A 179 -27.59 -40.55 -2.95
N LEU A 180 -27.78 -39.35 -3.52
CA LEU A 180 -29.09 -38.73 -3.73
C LEU A 180 -29.94 -39.48 -4.78
N GLU A 181 -29.34 -39.93 -5.87
CA GLU A 181 -30.01 -40.79 -6.84
C GLU A 181 -30.40 -42.14 -6.21
N GLY A 182 -29.56 -42.69 -5.34
CA GLY A 182 -29.86 -43.86 -4.51
C GLY A 182 -31.03 -43.62 -3.55
N ILE A 183 -31.08 -42.46 -2.90
CA ILE A 183 -32.18 -42.03 -2.01
C ILE A 183 -33.48 -41.84 -2.79
N ASN A 184 -33.42 -41.34 -4.03
CA ASN A 184 -34.60 -41.26 -4.88
C ASN A 184 -35.17 -42.64 -5.28
N ARG A 185 -34.33 -43.69 -5.24
CA ARG A 185 -34.72 -45.09 -5.46
C ARG A 185 -35.12 -45.82 -4.16
N LEU A 186 -34.91 -45.22 -2.98
CA LEU A 186 -35.28 -45.82 -1.69
C LEU A 186 -36.79 -45.69 -1.41
N PRO A 187 -37.40 -46.63 -0.64
CA PRO A 187 -38.81 -46.57 -0.29
C PRO A 187 -39.16 -45.31 0.53
N GLU A 188 -40.38 -44.78 0.39
CA GLU A 188 -40.93 -43.61 1.11
C GLU A 188 -40.53 -43.40 2.60
N PRO A 189 -40.34 -44.42 3.46
CA PRO A 189 -39.91 -44.23 4.86
C PRO A 189 -38.61 -43.43 5.06
N THR A 190 -37.64 -43.47 4.15
CA THR A 190 -36.38 -42.71 4.29
C THR A 190 -36.58 -41.23 3.97
N LYS A 191 -37.34 -40.90 2.92
CA LYS A 191 -37.74 -39.51 2.59
C LYS A 191 -38.51 -38.83 3.73
N ARG A 192 -39.31 -39.59 4.48
CA ARG A 192 -40.00 -39.07 5.68
C ARG A 192 -39.03 -38.76 6.83
N ARG A 193 -37.90 -39.45 6.95
CA ARG A 193 -36.89 -39.17 8.00
C ARG A 193 -36.13 -37.89 7.71
N GLU A 194 -35.75 -37.66 6.46
CA GLU A 194 -35.06 -36.42 6.03
C GLU A 194 -35.97 -35.21 6.16
N ARG A 195 -37.24 -35.32 5.74
CA ARG A 195 -38.23 -34.25 5.97
C ARG A 195 -38.40 -33.92 7.44
N LYS A 196 -38.45 -34.94 8.31
CA LYS A 196 -38.51 -34.74 9.77
C LYS A 196 -37.26 -34.05 10.33
N GLN A 197 -36.08 -34.31 9.76
CA GLN A 197 -34.86 -33.61 10.16
C GLN A 197 -34.89 -32.14 9.73
N ILE A 198 -35.33 -31.85 8.50
CA ILE A 198 -35.52 -30.47 8.02
C ILE A 198 -36.54 -29.74 8.88
N GLU A 199 -37.68 -30.35 9.16
CA GLU A 199 -38.71 -29.79 10.05
C GLU A 199 -38.17 -29.57 11.48
N ALA A 200 -37.30 -30.46 11.98
CA ALA A 200 -36.66 -30.28 13.29
C ALA A 200 -35.73 -29.06 13.30
N TYR A 201 -34.87 -28.89 12.28
CA TYR A 201 -34.01 -27.72 12.16
C TYR A 201 -34.80 -26.42 11.97
N GLU A 202 -35.90 -26.45 11.20
CA GLU A 202 -36.80 -25.30 11.06
C GLU A 202 -37.48 -24.92 12.38
N ASN A 203 -37.84 -25.90 13.20
CA ASN A 203 -38.42 -25.63 14.51
C ASN A 203 -37.37 -25.08 15.49
N GLU A 204 -36.16 -25.65 15.50
CA GLU A 204 -35.05 -25.17 16.32
C GLU A 204 -34.68 -23.71 15.98
N THR A 205 -34.57 -23.38 14.68
CA THR A 205 -34.30 -22.00 14.23
C THR A 205 -35.42 -21.03 14.62
N LYS A 206 -36.69 -21.44 14.51
CA LYS A 206 -37.85 -20.63 14.96
C LYS A 206 -37.81 -20.40 16.47
N ASP A 207 -37.44 -21.41 17.25
CA ASP A 207 -37.37 -21.30 18.71
C ASP A 207 -36.18 -20.42 19.15
N MET A 208 -35.02 -20.55 18.50
CA MET A 208 -33.88 -19.65 18.72
C MET A 208 -34.24 -18.19 18.38
N ALA A 209 -34.96 -17.95 17.27
CA ALA A 209 -35.43 -16.61 16.91
C ALA A 209 -36.40 -16.04 17.94
N ARG A 210 -37.33 -16.85 18.47
CA ARG A 210 -38.26 -16.44 19.53
C ARG A 210 -37.53 -16.08 20.83
N VAL A 211 -36.56 -16.91 21.23
CA VAL A 211 -35.75 -16.67 22.44
C VAL A 211 -34.91 -15.41 22.27
N SER A 212 -34.28 -15.21 21.11
CA SER A 212 -33.49 -14.01 20.80
C SER A 212 -34.35 -12.73 20.84
N ALA A 213 -35.54 -12.75 20.23
CA ALA A 213 -36.45 -11.61 20.26
C ALA A 213 -36.92 -11.27 21.68
N ARG A 214 -37.22 -12.30 22.49
CA ARG A 214 -37.58 -12.12 23.90
C ARG A 214 -36.44 -11.52 24.71
N LEU A 215 -35.22 -12.06 24.57
CA LEU A 215 -34.04 -11.58 25.28
C LEU A 215 -33.71 -10.14 24.92
N THR A 216 -33.81 -9.78 23.63
CA THR A 216 -33.59 -8.41 23.16
C THR A 216 -34.59 -7.44 23.78
N LYS A 217 -35.86 -7.84 23.90
CA LYS A 217 -36.90 -7.03 24.55
C LYS A 217 -36.64 -6.85 26.05
N GLU A 218 -36.25 -7.92 26.75
CA GLU A 218 -35.91 -7.87 28.17
C GLU A 218 -34.66 -7.00 28.42
N LEU A 219 -33.64 -7.10 27.56
CA LEU A 219 -32.45 -6.24 27.61
C LEU A 219 -32.81 -4.76 27.43
N ARG A 220 -33.60 -4.41 26.41
CA ARG A 220 -34.05 -3.02 26.20
C ARG A 220 -34.79 -2.47 27.41
N LYS A 221 -35.66 -3.29 28.02
CA LYS A 221 -36.38 -2.91 29.24
C LYS A 221 -35.42 -2.70 30.42
N PHE A 222 -34.47 -3.60 30.63
CA PHE A 222 -33.47 -3.49 31.69
C PHE A 222 -32.61 -2.22 31.52
N VAL A 223 -32.18 -1.93 30.30
CA VAL A 223 -31.41 -0.71 30.01
C VAL A 223 -32.22 0.53 30.32
N LYS A 224 -33.47 0.62 29.84
CA LYS A 224 -34.33 1.78 30.09
C LYS A 224 -34.68 1.97 31.57
N ASP A 225 -34.98 0.89 32.30
CA ASP A 225 -35.48 0.97 33.67
C ASP A 225 -34.38 1.17 34.72
N ARG A 226 -33.16 0.67 34.46
CA ARG A 226 -32.09 0.58 35.47
C ARG A 226 -30.80 1.23 35.02
N LEU A 227 -30.34 0.92 33.82
CA LEU A 227 -28.97 1.22 33.41
C LEU A 227 -28.81 2.63 32.80
N GLY A 228 -29.84 3.14 32.12
CA GLY A 228 -29.83 4.47 31.51
C GLY A 228 -29.54 5.57 32.52
N ALA A 229 -30.27 5.58 33.65
CA ALA A 229 -30.02 6.52 34.75
C ALA A 229 -28.59 6.40 35.31
N ALA A 230 -28.11 5.17 35.49
CA ALA A 230 -26.79 4.94 36.06
C ALA A 230 -25.64 5.34 35.12
N ILE A 231 -25.80 5.18 33.81
CA ILE A 231 -24.83 5.62 32.80
C ILE A 231 -24.86 7.14 32.65
N ALA A 232 -26.06 7.75 32.66
CA ALA A 232 -26.20 9.20 32.58
C ALA A 232 -25.51 9.90 33.77
N VAL A 233 -25.62 9.35 34.98
CA VAL A 233 -24.87 9.84 36.15
C VAL A 233 -23.36 9.71 35.97
N GLU A 234 -22.86 8.57 35.44
CA GLU A 234 -21.42 8.41 35.19
C GLU A 234 -20.91 9.39 34.12
N GLU A 235 -21.70 9.67 33.08
CA GLU A 235 -21.38 10.65 32.04
C GLU A 235 -21.34 12.09 32.59
N ALA A 236 -22.26 12.42 33.51
CA ALA A 236 -22.27 13.70 34.24
C ALA A 236 -21.13 13.83 35.29
N GLY A 237 -20.25 12.83 35.41
CA GLY A 237 -19.13 12.82 36.35
C GLY A 237 -19.50 12.40 37.78
N GLY A 238 -20.66 11.76 37.94
CA GLY A 238 -21.12 11.17 39.17
C GLY A 238 -20.47 9.81 39.48
N PRO A 239 -20.96 9.10 40.51
CA PRO A 239 -20.43 7.81 40.90
C PRO A 239 -20.53 6.78 39.77
N VAL A 240 -19.52 5.92 39.71
CA VAL A 240 -19.37 4.87 38.69
C VAL A 240 -20.58 3.91 38.71
N THR A 241 -21.10 3.57 37.53
CA THR A 241 -22.20 2.62 37.34
C THR A 241 -21.83 1.26 37.97
N GLY A 242 -22.62 0.80 38.94
CA GLY A 242 -22.37 -0.42 39.73
C GLY A 242 -21.90 -0.21 41.18
N SER A 243 -21.72 1.05 41.61
CA SER A 243 -21.58 1.39 43.04
C SER A 243 -22.89 1.19 43.80
N LYS A 244 -22.84 1.01 45.14
CA LYS A 244 -23.96 0.59 46.02
C LYS A 244 -25.18 1.54 46.10
N LEU A 245 -25.33 2.49 45.18
CA LEU A 245 -26.43 3.46 45.17
C LEU A 245 -27.67 2.87 44.51
N ASN A 246 -28.83 3.12 45.10
CA ASN A 246 -30.11 2.68 44.55
C ASN A 246 -30.51 3.54 43.35
N VAL A 247 -31.26 2.96 42.41
CA VAL A 247 -31.74 3.66 41.19
C VAL A 247 -32.52 4.93 41.52
N VAL A 248 -33.29 4.93 42.62
CA VAL A 248 -34.03 6.12 43.07
C VAL A 248 -33.07 7.25 43.46
N GLU A 249 -32.00 6.93 44.19
CA GLU A 249 -30.98 7.90 44.60
C GLU A 249 -30.21 8.45 43.38
N LEU A 250 -29.98 7.63 42.35
CA LEU A 250 -29.36 8.05 41.09
C LEU A 250 -30.21 9.03 40.29
N ARG A 251 -31.55 8.86 40.30
CA ARG A 251 -32.48 9.82 39.69
C ARG A 251 -32.49 11.15 40.42
N ASP A 252 -32.48 11.12 41.76
CA ASP A 252 -32.38 12.32 42.57
C ASP A 252 -31.05 13.09 42.32
N TYR A 253 -29.97 12.39 41.92
CA TYR A 253 -28.72 13.04 41.50
C TYR A 253 -28.84 13.79 40.17
N LEU A 254 -29.67 13.32 39.24
CA LEU A 254 -29.93 13.96 37.93
C LEU A 254 -30.89 15.14 38.04
N ASP A 255 -31.93 15.04 38.88
CA ASP A 255 -32.95 16.09 39.06
C ASP A 255 -32.37 17.41 39.64
N ILE A 256 -31.20 17.36 40.28
CA ILE A 256 -30.50 18.55 40.80
C ILE A 256 -29.91 19.42 39.67
N GLU A 257 -29.75 18.90 38.45
CA GLU A 257 -29.32 19.71 37.29
C GLU A 257 -30.48 20.36 36.51
N GLY A 258 -31.73 19.91 36.69
CA GLY A 258 -32.88 20.38 35.90
C GLY A 258 -33.88 21.31 36.61
N GLY A 259 -33.81 21.45 37.93
CA GLY A 259 -34.83 22.14 38.73
C GLY A 259 -34.41 23.51 39.26
N ASP A 260 -34.91 24.57 38.62
CA ASP A 260 -34.89 25.92 39.14
C ASP A 260 -35.71 25.98 40.46
N GLY A 261 -35.05 26.32 41.57
CA GLY A 261 -35.69 26.71 42.83
C GLY A 261 -35.94 25.62 43.89
N LYS A 262 -34.92 25.31 44.71
CA LYS A 262 -34.99 25.29 46.20
C LYS A 262 -33.63 25.00 46.84
N PRO A 263 -33.20 25.73 47.90
CA PRO A 263 -31.87 25.60 48.46
C PRO A 263 -31.85 24.46 49.49
N GLY A 264 -31.40 23.29 49.05
CA GLY A 264 -31.24 22.12 49.93
C GLY A 264 -30.02 21.30 49.57
N ARG A 265 -28.88 21.61 50.20
CA ARG A 265 -27.70 20.72 50.34
C ARG A 265 -26.98 20.34 49.04
N ARG A 266 -26.24 21.30 48.48
CA ARG A 266 -25.23 21.07 47.42
C ARG A 266 -24.20 20.02 47.87
N THR A 267 -24.19 18.85 47.25
CA THR A 267 -23.13 17.85 47.42
C THR A 267 -21.88 18.23 46.62
N LYS A 268 -20.73 17.65 46.98
CA LYS A 268 -19.38 18.04 46.52
C LYS A 268 -19.17 18.03 45.00
N ALA A 269 -20.07 17.44 44.20
CA ALA A 269 -20.00 17.43 42.74
C ALA A 269 -20.24 18.81 42.11
N VAL A 270 -21.16 19.62 42.66
CA VAL A 270 -21.42 20.99 42.15
C VAL A 270 -20.21 21.90 42.37
N LYS A 271 -19.44 21.67 43.44
CA LYS A 271 -18.18 22.41 43.70
C LYS A 271 -17.03 22.01 42.76
N ALA A 272 -17.09 20.85 42.10
CA ALA A 272 -16.08 20.43 41.12
C ALA A 272 -16.35 21.06 39.74
N LYS A 273 -17.61 21.29 39.36
CA LYS A 273 -17.99 21.98 38.12
C LYS A 273 -17.71 23.49 38.18
N GLU A 274 -17.75 24.10 39.37
CA GLU A 274 -17.46 25.53 39.58
C GLU A 274 -15.95 25.85 39.70
N ARG A 275 -15.09 24.82 39.93
CA ARG A 275 -13.62 24.99 40.06
C ARG A 275 -12.77 24.14 39.10
N GLY A 276 -13.39 23.27 38.30
CA GLY A 276 -12.72 22.45 37.29
C GLY A 276 -12.94 23.03 35.91
N GLN A 277 -11.86 23.09 35.11
CA GLN A 277 -11.86 23.52 33.71
C GLN A 277 -13.10 23.05 32.94
N LYS A 278 -13.76 23.98 32.24
CA LYS A 278 -14.64 23.65 31.12
C LYS A 278 -13.87 22.68 30.21
N ARG A 279 -14.38 21.47 30.04
CA ARG A 279 -13.78 20.47 29.15
C ARG A 279 -13.86 21.02 27.73
N LEU A 280 -12.77 20.91 27.00
CA LEU A 280 -12.54 21.50 25.67
C LEU A 280 -13.57 21.07 24.59
N ASP A 281 -14.42 20.10 24.90
CA ASP A 281 -15.46 19.58 24.02
C ASP A 281 -16.65 20.54 23.84
N GLU A 282 -16.89 21.45 24.80
CA GLU A 282 -17.96 22.46 24.69
C GLU A 282 -17.63 23.55 23.64
N ILE A 283 -16.36 23.61 23.19
CA ILE A 283 -15.88 24.59 22.22
C ILE A 283 -15.99 24.07 20.76
N TRP A 284 -16.18 22.76 20.54
CA TRP A 284 -16.07 22.17 19.18
C TRP A 284 -17.29 21.47 18.57
N GLY A 285 -18.47 21.60 19.16
CA GLY A 285 -19.72 21.54 18.39
C GLY A 285 -20.75 20.52 18.88
N SER A 286 -21.82 21.06 19.48
CA SER A 286 -23.15 20.47 19.37
C SER A 286 -24.02 21.48 18.65
N ARG A 287 -24.14 21.28 17.34
CA ARG A 287 -25.24 21.84 16.55
C ARG A 287 -26.34 20.79 16.58
N ASP A 288 -27.09 20.77 17.67
CA ASP A 288 -28.35 20.02 17.72
C ASP A 288 -29.48 21.01 17.50
N GLU A 289 -30.07 20.86 16.32
CA GLU A 289 -31.35 21.41 15.91
C GLU A 289 -32.47 20.74 16.73
N GLU A 290 -33.51 21.52 17.03
CA GLU A 290 -34.87 21.09 17.36
C GLU A 290 -35.10 20.17 18.59
N GLY A 291 -35.34 20.80 19.73
CA GLY A 291 -36.71 20.85 20.28
C GLY A 291 -37.36 19.57 20.84
N VAL A 292 -36.62 18.50 21.16
CA VAL A 292 -37.14 17.41 22.00
C VAL A 292 -36.28 17.31 23.26
N THR A 293 -36.87 17.62 24.42
CA THR A 293 -36.26 17.42 25.74
C THR A 293 -36.23 15.91 26.03
N VAL A 294 -35.39 15.16 25.34
CA VAL A 294 -35.12 13.76 25.67
C VAL A 294 -34.40 13.75 27.01
N SER A 295 -34.90 12.96 27.95
CA SER A 295 -34.28 12.86 29.27
C SER A 295 -32.83 12.33 29.13
N PRO A 296 -31.86 12.85 29.87
CA PRO A 296 -30.47 12.40 29.82
C PRO A 296 -30.32 10.88 30.08
N GLU A 297 -31.23 10.29 30.87
CA GLU A 297 -31.30 8.85 31.11
C GLU A 297 -31.64 8.05 29.86
N GLU A 298 -32.60 8.54 29.06
CA GLU A 298 -33.03 7.88 27.83
C GLU A 298 -31.95 7.97 26.75
N LYS A 299 -31.30 9.13 26.60
CA LYS A 299 -30.19 9.31 25.65
C LYS A 299 -29.02 8.36 25.95
N ALA A 300 -28.62 8.25 27.21
CA ALA A 300 -27.56 7.34 27.64
C ALA A 300 -27.93 5.86 27.44
N GLY A 301 -29.20 5.50 27.68
CA GLY A 301 -29.71 4.16 27.44
C GLY A 301 -29.76 3.79 25.95
N GLU A 302 -30.16 4.72 25.09
CA GLU A 302 -30.18 4.56 23.64
C GLU A 302 -28.77 4.41 23.06
N GLU A 303 -27.81 5.24 23.50
CA GLU A 303 -26.41 5.13 23.08
C GLU A 303 -25.81 3.75 23.41
N LEU A 304 -26.12 3.19 24.60
CA LEU A 304 -25.67 1.84 24.96
C LEU A 304 -26.29 0.77 24.05
N LEU A 305 -27.60 0.85 23.78
CA LEU A 305 -28.29 -0.12 22.94
C LEU A 305 -27.78 -0.08 21.49
N GLU A 306 -27.57 1.13 20.94
CA GLU A 306 -27.00 1.32 19.62
C GLU A 306 -25.58 0.75 19.52
N LEU A 307 -24.77 0.93 20.56
CA LEU A 307 -23.42 0.36 20.62
C LEU A 307 -23.44 -1.18 20.66
N ILE A 308 -24.33 -1.78 21.46
CA ILE A 308 -24.49 -3.24 21.52
C ILE A 308 -24.95 -3.78 20.17
N GLU A 309 -25.90 -3.12 19.51
CA GLU A 309 -26.38 -3.52 18.19
C GLU A 309 -25.25 -3.46 17.14
N LYS A 310 -24.46 -2.38 17.11
CA LYS A 310 -23.28 -2.27 16.24
C LYS A 310 -22.27 -3.38 16.51
N LEU A 311 -21.99 -3.69 17.76
CA LEU A 311 -21.06 -4.76 18.16
C LEU A 311 -21.55 -6.15 17.73
N VAL A 312 -22.82 -6.45 17.91
CA VAL A 312 -23.41 -7.74 17.51
C VAL A 312 -23.43 -7.87 15.98
N ASN A 313 -23.83 -6.80 15.28
CA ASN A 313 -23.88 -6.81 13.81
C ASN A 313 -22.49 -6.93 13.18
N THR A 314 -21.47 -6.28 13.75
CA THR A 314 -20.08 -6.43 13.26
C THR A 314 -19.56 -7.85 13.50
N MET A 315 -19.84 -8.45 14.66
CA MET A 315 -19.49 -9.84 14.94
C MET A 315 -20.16 -10.83 13.97
N LEU A 316 -21.40 -10.58 13.56
CA LEU A 316 -22.16 -11.45 12.66
C LEU A 316 -21.77 -11.30 11.18
N ASN A 317 -21.42 -10.09 10.73
CA ASN A 317 -21.18 -9.81 9.32
C ASN A 317 -19.71 -9.90 8.89
N GLU A 318 -18.78 -9.67 9.81
CA GLU A 318 -17.35 -9.66 9.53
C GLU A 318 -16.69 -10.91 10.13
N ASP A 319 -15.98 -10.74 11.25
CA ASP A 319 -15.27 -11.78 11.98
C ASP A 319 -15.65 -11.71 13.47
N PRO A 320 -15.67 -12.85 14.19
CA PRO A 320 -15.87 -12.89 15.65
C PRO A 320 -14.87 -12.07 16.47
N HIS A 321 -13.77 -11.64 15.84
CA HIS A 321 -12.69 -10.86 16.46
C HIS A 321 -12.58 -9.44 15.90
N ALA A 322 -13.53 -9.00 15.09
CA ALA A 322 -13.54 -7.67 14.48
C ALA A 322 -13.69 -6.57 15.55
N TYR A 323 -13.00 -5.45 15.31
CA TYR A 323 -13.05 -4.25 16.17
C TYR A 323 -13.93 -3.18 15.51
N THR A 324 -14.90 -2.66 16.27
CA THR A 324 -15.71 -1.51 15.88
C THR A 324 -15.06 -0.21 16.35
N SER A 325 -15.06 0.82 15.49
CA SER A 325 -14.60 2.16 15.84
C SER A 325 -15.66 2.94 16.64
N LEU A 326 -15.25 3.49 17.78
CA LEU A 326 -16.02 4.41 18.60
C LEU A 326 -15.77 5.86 18.14
N THR A 327 -16.80 6.69 18.23
CA THR A 327 -16.69 8.14 17.97
C THR A 327 -16.06 8.87 19.14
N ARG A 328 -16.33 8.42 20.37
CA ARG A 328 -15.82 8.99 21.63
C ARG A 328 -15.74 7.94 22.73
N GLU A 329 -14.95 8.20 23.76
CA GLU A 329 -14.91 7.37 24.98
C GLU A 329 -16.15 7.62 25.86
N SER A 330 -17.26 6.95 25.55
CA SER A 330 -18.52 7.09 26.29
C SER A 330 -18.57 6.24 27.56
N ALA A 331 -19.41 6.64 28.53
CA ALA A 331 -19.66 5.84 29.73
C ALA A 331 -20.20 4.43 29.41
N ALA A 332 -21.00 4.31 28.34
CA ALA A 332 -21.49 3.04 27.80
C ALA A 332 -20.33 2.10 27.39
N SER A 333 -19.34 2.61 26.64
CA SER A 333 -18.18 1.81 26.24
C SER A 333 -17.36 1.32 27.44
N ARG A 334 -17.14 2.17 28.46
CA ARG A 334 -16.44 1.79 29.68
C ARG A 334 -17.22 0.76 30.50
N TYR A 335 -18.55 0.90 30.56
CA TYR A 335 -19.41 -0.06 31.22
C TYR A 335 -19.35 -1.45 30.58
N LEU A 336 -19.40 -1.55 29.25
CA LEU A 336 -19.28 -2.83 28.53
C LEU A 336 -17.93 -3.52 28.78
N VAL A 337 -16.85 -2.75 28.86
CA VAL A 337 -15.51 -3.28 29.15
C VAL A 337 -15.42 -3.74 30.61
N ARG A 338 -15.95 -2.94 31.55
CA ARG A 338 -15.94 -3.26 32.99
C ARG A 338 -16.82 -4.46 33.33
N SER A 339 -17.92 -4.65 32.60
CA SER A 339 -18.82 -5.80 32.75
C SER A 339 -18.32 -7.05 32.05
N PHE A 340 -17.11 -7.03 31.47
CA PHE A 340 -16.52 -8.14 30.73
C PHE A 340 -17.40 -8.64 29.57
N VAL A 341 -18.14 -7.73 28.93
CA VAL A 341 -18.93 -8.04 27.72
C VAL A 341 -18.12 -7.71 26.46
N ALA A 342 -17.25 -6.71 26.56
CA ALA A 342 -16.42 -6.23 25.47
C ALA A 342 -14.96 -6.02 25.90
N THR A 343 -14.05 -5.97 24.93
CA THR A 343 -12.63 -5.66 25.16
C THR A 343 -12.17 -4.52 24.25
N LEU A 344 -11.33 -3.64 24.77
CA LEU A 344 -10.70 -2.58 23.97
C LEU A 344 -9.49 -3.12 23.22
N HIS A 345 -9.12 -2.44 22.14
CA HIS A 345 -7.90 -2.72 21.43
C HIS A 345 -6.67 -2.32 22.29
N PRO A 346 -5.63 -3.16 22.41
CA PRO A 346 -4.50 -2.89 23.33
C PRO A 346 -3.74 -1.60 23.06
N LYS A 347 -3.81 -1.09 21.82
CA LYS A 347 -3.11 0.12 21.37
C LYS A 347 -4.04 1.29 21.07
N ASP A 348 -5.34 1.06 21.00
CA ASP A 348 -6.31 2.06 20.52
C ASP A 348 -7.58 2.02 21.38
N ALA A 349 -7.76 3.02 22.23
CA ALA A 349 -8.91 3.11 23.15
C ALA A 349 -10.23 3.40 22.43
N LEU A 350 -10.20 3.83 21.17
CA LEU A 350 -11.38 4.09 20.34
C LEU A 350 -11.83 2.85 19.56
N ARG A 351 -11.22 1.70 19.77
CA ARG A 351 -11.64 0.45 19.14
C ARG A 351 -12.09 -0.55 20.18
N ILE A 352 -13.30 -1.06 20.01
CA ILE A 352 -13.94 -2.01 20.92
C ILE A 352 -14.40 -3.24 20.15
N ARG A 353 -14.30 -4.42 20.77
CA ARG A 353 -14.84 -5.66 20.22
C ARG A 353 -15.68 -6.39 21.26
N LEU A 354 -16.69 -7.12 20.80
CA LEU A 354 -17.46 -8.01 21.65
C LEU A 354 -16.64 -9.25 21.99
N ILE A 355 -16.80 -9.79 23.20
CA ILE A 355 -16.26 -11.13 23.51
C ILE A 355 -17.12 -12.17 22.78
N ASP A 356 -16.47 -13.17 22.18
CA ASP A 356 -17.18 -14.25 21.51
C ASP A 356 -17.84 -15.17 22.55
N PHE A 357 -19.16 -15.13 22.61
CA PHE A 357 -19.99 -16.00 23.45
C PHE A 357 -20.48 -17.26 22.70
N GLY A 358 -20.29 -17.31 21.38
CA GLY A 358 -20.78 -18.39 20.51
C GLY A 358 -19.70 -19.41 20.12
N GLY A 359 -18.43 -19.06 20.30
CA GLY A 359 -17.29 -19.96 20.09
C GLY A 359 -17.43 -21.22 20.93
N LYS A 360 -17.73 -22.34 20.28
CA LYS A 360 -17.57 -23.65 20.90
C LYS A 360 -16.11 -23.79 21.28
N ILE A 361 -15.85 -23.92 22.58
CA ILE A 361 -14.59 -24.48 23.04
C ILE A 361 -14.58 -25.90 22.49
N ASP A 362 -13.84 -26.14 21.40
CA ASP A 362 -13.38 -27.48 21.10
C ASP A 362 -12.65 -27.94 22.36
N ALA A 363 -13.32 -28.80 23.13
CA ALA A 363 -12.78 -29.43 24.29
C ALA A 363 -11.50 -30.12 23.83
N ALA A 364 -10.37 -29.51 24.18
CA ALA A 364 -9.05 -30.05 23.98
C ALA A 364 -9.02 -31.47 24.56
N HIS A 365 -8.91 -32.45 23.66
CA HIS A 365 -8.42 -33.78 23.94
C HIS A 365 -7.14 -34.00 23.15
#